data_AF-A0A8D7EW29-F1
#
_entry.id   AF-A0A8D7EW29-F1
#
_cell.length_a   1.000
_cell.length_b   1.000
_cell.length_c   1.000
_cell.angle_alpha   90.00
_cell.angle_beta   90.00
_cell.angle_gamma   90.00
#
_symmetry.space_group_name_H-M   'P 1'
#
loop_
_entity.id
_entity.type
_entity.pdbx_description
1 polymer ?
#
loop_
_entity_poly.entity_id
_entity_poly.type
_entity_poly.pdbx_seq_one_letter_code
_entity_poly.pdbx_strand_id
1 'polypeptide(L)'
;MEEQFILRVPPSVVERIERLLNENASSSLDGSLDISFSEDGRSGTFMIGDERFPASLLDLPCIVESYKTYDDNVLIKTADVGQMIMVRDEGDAAVEGVEYKHGLTPPMRDARRRRFRREPDLNPEVVQRVEKDLLNIMSGGTVENILVTLLQTYHWAGSQRRKNAPVAAPKPDEVHVKSAGGEPERSDSDDSLEPES
;
A
#
# COMPACT_ATOMS: atom_id res chain seq x y z
N MET A 1 20.22 -0.66 13.90
CA MET A 1 18.81 -1.03 13.68
C MET A 1 18.85 -2.36 12.94
N GLU A 2 18.10 -3.35 13.37
CA GLU A 2 18.06 -4.66 12.68
C GLU A 2 17.15 -4.55 11.46
N GLU A 3 17.54 -5.17 10.35
CA GLU A 3 16.73 -5.28 9.14
C GLU A 3 16.26 -6.72 9.01
N GLN A 4 14.96 -6.92 8.80
CA GLN A 4 14.33 -8.23 8.72
C GLN A 4 13.49 -8.31 7.44
N PHE A 5 13.49 -9.48 6.82
CA PHE A 5 12.75 -9.77 5.59
C PHE A 5 12.09 -11.15 5.67
N ILE A 6 11.04 -11.35 4.90
CA ILE A 6 10.46 -12.68 4.71
C ILE A 6 11.25 -13.40 3.62
N LEU A 7 11.76 -14.60 3.90
CA LEU A 7 12.30 -15.49 2.87
C LEU A 7 11.22 -16.52 2.51
N ARG A 8 10.78 -16.52 1.24
CA ARG A 8 9.87 -17.51 0.70
C ARG A 8 10.61 -18.38 -0.29
N VAL A 9 10.52 -19.69 -0.10
CA VAL A 9 11.24 -20.69 -0.89
C VAL A 9 10.30 -21.68 -1.56
N PRO A 10 10.70 -22.29 -2.69
CA PRO A 10 9.92 -23.36 -3.29
C PRO A 10 9.93 -24.61 -2.41
N PRO A 11 8.89 -25.48 -2.51
CA PRO A 11 8.82 -26.73 -1.75
C PRO A 11 10.04 -27.64 -1.95
N SER A 12 10.69 -27.56 -3.12
CA SER A 12 11.87 -28.34 -3.51
C SER A 12 13.05 -28.21 -2.54
N VAL A 13 13.19 -27.08 -1.84
CA VAL A 13 14.33 -26.81 -0.94
C VAL A 13 13.96 -26.79 0.55
N VAL A 14 12.68 -26.94 0.91
CA VAL A 14 12.19 -26.80 2.29
C VAL A 14 12.88 -27.79 3.25
N GLU A 15 12.86 -29.08 2.93
CA GLU A 15 13.46 -30.12 3.78
C GLU A 15 14.97 -29.93 3.99
N ARG A 16 15.66 -29.35 2.99
CA ARG A 16 17.09 -29.03 3.10
C ARG A 16 17.31 -27.87 4.05
N ILE A 17 16.52 -26.81 3.93
CA ILE A 17 16.61 -25.65 4.82
C ILE A 17 16.25 -26.04 6.26
N GLU A 18 15.19 -26.83 6.47
CA GLU A 18 14.80 -27.29 7.80
C GLU A 18 15.91 -28.12 8.47
N ARG A 19 16.57 -29.02 7.73
CA ARG A 19 17.74 -29.75 8.26
C ARG A 19 18.88 -28.80 8.64
N LEU A 20 19.21 -27.83 7.79
CA LEU A 20 20.28 -26.85 8.07
C LEU A 20 19.97 -25.96 9.29
N LEU A 21 18.71 -25.63 9.54
CA LEU A 21 18.31 -24.81 10.68
C LEU A 21 18.26 -25.61 12.00
N ASN A 22 18.00 -26.92 11.92
CA ASN A 22 17.84 -27.78 13.10
C ASN A 22 19.13 -28.53 13.50
N GLU A 23 20.01 -28.84 12.55
CA GLU A 23 21.28 -29.49 12.80
C GLU A 23 22.35 -28.45 13.19
N ASN A 24 23.18 -28.75 14.18
CA ASN A 24 24.26 -27.83 14.59
C ASN A 24 25.18 -27.55 13.39
N ALA A 25 25.41 -26.25 13.11
CA ALA A 25 26.16 -25.72 11.96
C ALA A 25 27.61 -26.23 11.77
N SER A 26 28.10 -27.13 12.63
CA SER A 26 29.46 -27.63 12.65
C SER A 26 29.67 -28.98 11.96
N SER A 27 28.62 -29.64 11.43
CA SER A 27 28.74 -31.01 10.89
C SER A 27 28.59 -31.17 9.37
N SER A 28 28.25 -30.15 8.59
CA SER A 28 28.04 -30.32 7.14
C SER A 28 28.92 -29.39 6.29
N LEU A 29 29.84 -30.01 5.55
CA LEU A 29 30.61 -29.37 4.48
C LEU A 29 29.74 -29.06 3.24
N ASP A 30 28.47 -29.50 3.22
CA ASP A 30 27.57 -29.48 2.05
C ASP A 30 26.39 -28.49 2.17
N GLY A 31 26.42 -27.58 3.14
CA GLY A 31 25.20 -26.91 3.63
C GLY A 31 25.19 -25.38 3.65
N SER A 32 25.99 -24.67 2.85
CA SER A 32 25.96 -23.20 2.88
C SER A 32 24.68 -22.65 2.25
N LEU A 33 24.05 -21.73 2.96
CA LEU A 33 22.96 -20.88 2.47
C LEU A 33 23.55 -19.53 2.10
N ASP A 34 23.34 -19.08 0.87
CA ASP A 34 23.79 -17.76 0.44
C ASP A 34 22.75 -17.07 -0.45
N ILE A 35 22.73 -15.74 -0.40
CA ILE A 35 21.85 -14.90 -1.21
C ILE A 35 22.66 -13.73 -1.74
N SER A 36 22.71 -13.61 -3.06
CA SER A 36 23.36 -12.49 -3.74
C SER A 36 22.36 -11.74 -4.61
N PHE A 37 22.43 -10.42 -4.60
CA PHE A 37 21.61 -9.55 -5.45
C PHE A 37 22.45 -8.93 -6.56
N SER A 38 21.85 -8.73 -7.72
CA SER A 38 22.44 -7.94 -8.79
C SER A 38 22.41 -6.43 -8.46
N GLU A 39 23.04 -5.63 -9.32
CA GLU A 39 23.15 -4.18 -9.16
C GLU A 39 21.80 -3.46 -9.11
N ASP A 40 20.74 -4.05 -9.66
CA ASP A 40 19.37 -3.53 -9.57
C ASP A 40 18.78 -3.59 -8.14
N GLY A 41 19.45 -4.30 -7.23
CA GLY A 41 19.02 -4.50 -5.84
C GLY A 41 17.71 -5.29 -5.70
N ARG A 42 17.22 -5.92 -6.78
CA ARG A 42 15.93 -6.61 -6.80
C ARG A 42 16.00 -8.02 -7.33
N SER A 43 16.80 -8.25 -8.37
CA SER A 43 17.03 -9.59 -8.88
C SER A 43 18.18 -10.23 -8.12
N GLY A 44 18.09 -11.52 -7.84
CA GLY A 44 19.12 -12.20 -7.06
C GLY A 44 19.21 -13.69 -7.37
N THR A 45 20.22 -14.31 -6.79
CA THR A 45 20.43 -15.76 -6.80
C THR A 45 20.48 -16.25 -5.37
N PHE A 46 19.61 -17.20 -5.05
CA PHE A 46 19.64 -17.96 -3.82
C PHE A 46 20.42 -19.26 -4.04
N MET A 47 21.32 -19.60 -3.14
CA MET A 47 22.13 -20.82 -3.21
C MET A 47 21.95 -21.67 -1.96
N ILE A 48 21.78 -22.97 -2.18
CA ILE A 48 21.78 -23.97 -1.11
C ILE A 48 22.65 -25.15 -1.53
N GLY A 49 23.80 -25.31 -0.87
CA GLY A 49 24.89 -26.15 -1.40
C GLY A 49 25.35 -25.62 -2.76
N ASP A 50 25.40 -26.49 -3.77
CA ASP A 50 25.82 -26.12 -5.14
C ASP A 50 24.67 -25.72 -6.07
N GLU A 51 23.42 -25.83 -5.61
CA GLU A 51 22.24 -25.51 -6.42
C GLU A 51 21.89 -24.03 -6.35
N ARG A 52 21.47 -23.48 -7.49
CA ARG A 52 21.15 -22.06 -7.67
C ARG A 52 19.69 -21.90 -8.05
N PHE A 53 19.04 -20.94 -7.40
CA PHE A 53 17.65 -20.63 -7.63
C PHE A 53 17.48 -19.14 -7.91
N PRO A 54 16.64 -18.75 -8.90
CA PRO A 54 16.31 -17.36 -9.11
C PRO A 54 15.57 -16.79 -7.90
N ALA A 55 16.03 -15.63 -7.42
CA ALA A 55 15.42 -14.89 -6.33
C ALA A 55 14.98 -13.49 -6.77
N SER A 56 13.96 -12.94 -6.12
CA SER A 56 13.48 -11.58 -6.38
C SER A 56 13.03 -10.91 -5.08
N LEU A 57 13.46 -9.67 -4.85
CA LEU A 57 13.00 -8.84 -3.74
C LEU A 57 11.71 -8.12 -4.13
N LEU A 58 10.64 -8.38 -3.39
CA LEU A 58 9.30 -7.87 -3.65
C LEU A 58 8.75 -7.09 -2.45
N ASP A 59 7.98 -6.04 -2.73
CA ASP A 59 7.35 -5.20 -1.71
C ASP A 59 6.01 -5.81 -1.27
N LEU A 60 5.90 -6.18 0.01
CA LEU A 60 4.66 -6.70 0.57
C LEU A 60 3.59 -5.60 0.61
N PRO A 61 2.30 -5.96 0.44
CA PRO A 61 1.22 -4.98 0.54
C PRO A 61 0.97 -4.54 1.98
N CYS A 62 1.33 -5.36 2.98
CA CYS A 62 1.10 -5.09 4.39
C CYS A 62 2.45 -4.94 5.09
N ILE A 63 2.54 -3.98 6.02
CA ILE A 63 3.64 -3.93 6.99
C ILE A 63 3.42 -5.05 8.00
N VAL A 64 4.44 -5.88 8.20
CA VAL A 64 4.43 -6.98 9.16
C VAL A 64 5.37 -6.63 10.29
N GLU A 65 4.87 -6.58 11.52
CA GLU A 65 5.68 -6.30 12.70
C GLU A 65 6.19 -7.62 13.29
N SER A 66 7.49 -7.69 13.56
CA SER A 66 8.08 -8.79 14.30
C SER A 66 8.17 -8.43 15.78
N TYR A 67 7.83 -9.38 16.64
CA TYR A 67 7.90 -9.23 18.08
C TYR A 67 8.69 -10.37 18.70
N LYS A 68 9.42 -10.06 19.76
CA LYS A 68 10.01 -11.05 20.65
C LYS A 68 9.30 -11.01 22.00
N THR A 69 9.29 -12.14 22.67
CA THR A 69 8.73 -12.27 24.02
C THR A 69 9.54 -13.30 24.80
N TYR A 70 9.49 -13.20 26.13
CA TYR A 70 10.04 -14.19 27.03
C TYR A 70 8.95 -15.02 27.71
N ASP A 71 7.74 -14.47 27.83
CA ASP A 71 6.64 -15.00 28.63
C ASP A 71 5.33 -15.16 27.85
N ASP A 72 5.36 -14.95 26.53
CA ASP A 72 4.22 -14.97 25.61
C ASP A 72 3.10 -13.95 25.92
N ASN A 73 3.32 -13.03 26.86
CA ASN A 73 2.36 -11.99 27.23
C ASN A 73 2.86 -10.61 26.81
N VAL A 74 4.11 -10.28 27.17
CA VAL A 74 4.70 -8.99 26.82
C VAL A 74 5.43 -9.15 25.49
N LEU A 75 4.85 -8.57 24.44
CA LEU A 75 5.43 -8.52 23.11
C LEU A 75 6.26 -7.25 22.95
N ILE A 76 7.54 -7.40 22.62
CA ILE A 76 8.45 -6.29 22.35
C ILE A 76 8.72 -6.25 20.85
N LYS A 77 8.31 -5.15 20.20
CA LYS A 77 8.55 -4.96 18.77
C LYS A 77 10.05 -4.92 18.46
N THR A 78 10.48 -5.66 17.44
CA THR A 78 11.90 -5.70 17.02
C THR A 78 12.11 -5.08 15.64
N ALA A 79 11.20 -5.27 14.69
CA ALA A 79 11.33 -4.74 13.33
C ALA A 79 9.97 -4.55 12.64
N ASP A 80 9.99 -3.72 11.60
CA ASP A 80 8.95 -3.60 10.58
C ASP A 80 9.45 -4.29 9.31
N VAL A 81 8.66 -5.23 8.79
CA VAL A 81 8.98 -6.01 7.59
C VAL A 81 8.00 -5.63 6.49
N GLY A 82 8.53 -4.97 5.46
CA GLY A 82 7.78 -4.56 4.28
C GLY A 82 8.13 -5.31 3.00
N GLN A 83 9.11 -6.21 3.04
CA GLN A 83 9.65 -6.87 1.86
C GLN A 83 9.82 -8.38 2.05
N MET A 84 9.81 -9.08 0.91
CA MET A 84 9.98 -10.53 0.84
C MET A 84 10.96 -10.88 -0.27
N ILE A 85 11.91 -11.76 0.04
CA ILE A 85 12.74 -12.44 -0.94
C ILE A 85 11.96 -13.68 -1.41
N MET A 86 11.57 -13.68 -2.68
CA MET A 86 10.87 -14.78 -3.34
C MET A 86 11.87 -15.61 -4.13
N VAL A 87 12.16 -16.82 -3.67
CA VAL A 87 12.92 -17.83 -4.42
C VAL A 87 11.94 -18.69 -5.22
N ARG A 88 12.31 -19.05 -6.44
CA ARG A 88 11.47 -19.82 -7.38
C ARG A 88 12.25 -21.00 -7.95
N ASP A 89 11.55 -22.02 -8.42
CA ASP A 89 12.19 -23.12 -9.15
C ASP A 89 12.65 -22.66 -10.55
N GLU A 90 13.65 -23.34 -11.11
CA GLU A 90 14.05 -23.10 -12.50
C GLU A 90 12.89 -23.45 -13.45
N GLY A 91 12.43 -22.46 -14.21
CA GLY A 91 11.32 -22.60 -15.15
C GLY A 91 10.01 -21.93 -14.70
N ASP A 92 9.90 -21.56 -13.42
CA ASP A 92 8.78 -20.74 -12.95
C ASP A 92 8.80 -19.35 -13.59
N ALA A 93 7.61 -18.81 -13.88
CA ALA A 93 7.49 -17.46 -14.40
C ALA A 93 8.06 -16.44 -13.40
N ALA A 94 8.77 -15.45 -13.92
CA ALA A 94 9.21 -14.32 -13.11
C ALA A 94 7.99 -13.56 -12.58
N VAL A 95 8.09 -13.05 -11.35
CA VAL A 95 7.06 -12.17 -10.82
C VAL A 95 7.18 -10.84 -11.55
N GLU A 96 6.09 -10.41 -12.18
CA GLU A 96 6.06 -9.12 -12.87
C GLU A 96 5.93 -7.97 -11.87
N GLY A 97 6.82 -6.99 -12.03
CA GLY A 97 6.84 -5.81 -11.19
C GLY A 97 7.46 -6.03 -9.82
N VAL A 98 7.39 -4.99 -9.01
CA VAL A 98 8.03 -4.89 -7.70
C VAL A 98 7.05 -5.25 -6.58
N GLU A 99 5.79 -4.88 -6.76
CA GLU A 99 4.79 -5.01 -5.73
C GLU A 99 4.20 -6.41 -5.69
N TYR A 100 4.24 -7.03 -4.52
CA TYR A 100 3.58 -8.29 -4.32
C TYR A 100 2.07 -8.10 -4.09
N LYS A 101 1.26 -8.90 -4.79
CA LYS A 101 -0.21 -8.79 -4.80
C LYS A 101 -0.88 -9.27 -3.50
N HIS A 102 -0.28 -10.22 -2.79
CA HIS A 102 -0.91 -10.90 -1.66
C HIS A 102 -0.22 -10.54 -0.34
N GLY A 103 -0.97 -10.48 0.77
CA GLY A 103 -0.36 -10.50 2.10
C GLY A 103 0.11 -11.91 2.47
N LEU A 104 0.80 -12.03 3.60
CA LEU A 104 1.32 -13.32 4.07
C LEU A 104 0.22 -14.27 4.53
N THR A 105 -0.85 -13.75 5.12
CA THR A 105 -1.93 -14.57 5.69
C THR A 105 -3.04 -14.85 4.67
N PRO A 106 -3.72 -16.01 4.72
CA PRO A 106 -4.78 -16.36 3.77
C PRO A 106 -5.87 -15.30 3.60
N PRO A 107 -6.37 -14.67 4.68
CA PRO A 107 -7.34 -13.59 4.55
C PRO A 107 -6.81 -12.40 3.75
N MET A 108 -5.50 -12.18 3.62
CA MET A 108 -4.88 -11.07 2.91
C MET A 108 -4.54 -11.39 1.44
N ARG A 109 -5.10 -12.46 0.87
CA ARG A 109 -5.00 -12.72 -0.58
C ARG A 109 -5.57 -11.57 -1.40
N ASP A 110 -4.79 -11.07 -2.34
CA ASP A 110 -5.10 -9.90 -3.19
C ASP A 110 -5.43 -8.63 -2.39
N ALA A 111 -4.69 -8.38 -1.31
CA ALA A 111 -4.97 -7.31 -0.35
C ALA A 111 -5.17 -5.93 -1.01
N ARG A 112 -4.26 -5.51 -1.90
CA ARG A 112 -4.31 -4.20 -2.58
C ARG A 112 -5.62 -4.01 -3.37
N ARG A 113 -6.09 -5.07 -4.03
CA ARG A 113 -7.29 -5.02 -4.88
C ARG A 113 -8.58 -5.16 -4.07
N ARG A 114 -8.59 -6.03 -3.05
CA ARG A 114 -9.81 -6.49 -2.37
C ARG A 114 -10.07 -5.84 -1.02
N ARG A 115 -9.03 -5.43 -0.30
CA ARG A 115 -9.13 -4.94 1.09
C ARG A 115 -8.74 -3.48 1.25
N PHE A 116 -7.74 -3.03 0.50
CA PHE A 116 -7.29 -1.66 0.62
C PHE A 116 -8.28 -0.73 -0.06
N ARG A 117 -8.62 0.36 0.63
CA ARG A 117 -9.45 1.42 0.06
C ARG A 117 -8.70 2.00 -1.14
N ARG A 118 -9.32 1.98 -2.31
CA ARG A 118 -8.76 2.66 -3.48
C ARG A 118 -8.71 4.15 -3.24
N GLU A 119 -7.63 4.77 -3.67
CA GLU A 119 -7.58 6.21 -3.75
C GLU A 119 -8.61 6.69 -4.77
N PRO A 120 -9.25 7.83 -4.54
CA PRO A 120 -10.13 8.39 -5.55
C PRO A 120 -9.33 8.65 -6.83
N ASP A 121 -9.92 8.33 -7.98
CA ASP A 121 -9.34 8.72 -9.27
C ASP A 121 -9.41 10.25 -9.37
N LEU A 122 -8.30 10.92 -9.04
CA LEU A 122 -8.18 12.37 -9.13
C LEU A 122 -7.74 12.77 -10.53
N ASN A 123 -8.36 13.81 -11.09
CA ASN A 123 -7.94 14.36 -12.38
C ASN A 123 -6.51 14.96 -12.24
N PRO A 124 -5.51 14.47 -13.00
CA PRO A 124 -4.12 14.93 -12.87
C PRO A 124 -3.96 16.43 -13.13
N GLU A 125 -4.78 17.03 -14.00
CA GLU A 125 -4.73 18.46 -14.27
C GLU A 125 -5.14 19.29 -13.03
N VAL A 126 -6.13 18.79 -12.28
CA VAL A 126 -6.58 19.44 -11.04
C VAL A 126 -5.52 19.31 -9.96
N VAL A 127 -4.91 18.12 -9.82
CA VAL A 127 -3.83 17.88 -8.86
C VAL A 127 -2.65 18.80 -9.12
N GLN A 128 -2.18 18.89 -10.36
CA GLN A 128 -1.08 19.78 -10.74
C GLN A 128 -1.37 21.25 -10.47
N ARG A 129 -2.60 21.71 -10.76
CA ARG A 129 -3.00 23.09 -10.46
C ARG A 129 -2.94 23.36 -8.96
N VAL A 130 -3.52 22.47 -8.15
CA VAL A 130 -3.52 22.59 -6.68
C VAL A 130 -2.10 22.55 -6.12
N GLU A 131 -1.24 21.66 -6.62
CA GLU A 131 0.16 21.57 -6.21
C GLU A 131 0.93 22.86 -6.53
N LYS A 132 0.77 23.39 -7.74
CA LYS A 132 1.37 24.68 -8.14
C LYS A 132 0.90 25.82 -7.23
N ASP A 133 -0.40 25.90 -6.98
CA ASP A 133 -0.99 26.93 -6.12
C ASP A 133 -0.47 26.82 -4.67
N LEU A 134 -0.35 25.61 -4.13
CA LEU A 134 0.23 25.37 -2.81
C LEU A 134 1.69 25.81 -2.73
N LEU A 135 2.52 25.43 -3.70
CA LEU A 135 3.92 25.84 -3.76
C LEU A 135 4.05 27.38 -3.85
N ASN A 136 3.17 28.03 -4.61
CA ASN A 136 3.12 29.49 -4.70
C ASN A 136 2.77 30.12 -3.35
N ILE A 137 1.74 29.62 -2.65
CA ILE A 137 1.33 30.12 -1.32
C ILE A 137 2.45 29.92 -0.31
N MET A 138 3.07 28.74 -0.27
CA MET A 138 4.18 28.44 0.64
C MET A 138 5.38 29.36 0.39
N SER A 139 5.56 29.81 -0.85
CA SER A 139 6.58 30.78 -1.26
C SER A 139 6.18 32.24 -1.02
N GLY A 140 5.04 32.49 -0.37
CA GLY A 140 4.51 33.83 -0.08
C GLY A 140 3.79 34.50 -1.25
N GLY A 141 3.51 33.76 -2.32
CA GLY A 141 2.70 34.19 -3.47
C GLY A 141 1.19 34.14 -3.19
N THR A 142 0.41 34.61 -4.15
CA THR A 142 -1.05 34.52 -4.13
C THR A 142 -1.54 33.43 -5.07
N VAL A 143 -2.69 32.83 -4.73
CA VAL A 143 -3.34 31.82 -5.55
C VAL A 143 -3.91 32.46 -6.81
N GLU A 144 -3.78 31.78 -7.97
CA GLU A 144 -4.43 32.25 -9.19
C GLU A 144 -5.96 32.27 -8.96
N ASN A 145 -6.59 33.44 -9.14
CA ASN A 145 -8.04 33.69 -9.04
C ASN A 145 -8.67 33.92 -7.64
N ILE A 146 -7.90 34.16 -6.58
CA ILE A 146 -8.46 34.77 -5.36
C ILE A 146 -8.23 36.28 -5.39
N LEU A 147 -9.27 37.05 -5.75
CA LEU A 147 -9.33 38.47 -5.45
C LEU A 147 -9.36 38.63 -3.92
N VAL A 148 -8.26 39.11 -3.34
CA VAL A 148 -8.09 39.47 -1.91
C VAL A 148 -8.97 40.68 -1.51
N THR A 149 -10.15 40.83 -2.11
CA THR A 149 -11.02 42.01 -1.96
C THR A 149 -12.06 41.84 -0.85
N LEU A 150 -12.26 40.63 -0.31
CA LEU A 150 -13.28 40.37 0.72
C LEU A 150 -12.80 40.48 2.17
N LEU A 151 -11.50 40.62 2.43
CA LEU A 151 -10.99 40.81 3.79
C LEU A 151 -10.76 42.28 4.17
N GLN A 152 -10.68 43.19 3.21
CA GLN A 152 -10.44 44.61 3.50
C GLN A 152 -11.71 45.40 3.84
N THR A 153 -12.90 44.85 3.58
CA THR A 153 -14.18 45.57 3.77
C THR A 153 -14.77 45.48 5.17
N TYR A 154 -14.30 44.58 6.05
CA TYR A 154 -14.85 44.42 7.40
C TYR A 154 -14.18 45.28 8.48
N HIS A 155 -13.25 46.16 8.12
CA HIS A 155 -12.51 46.98 9.10
C HIS A 155 -12.88 48.48 9.16
N TRP A 156 -13.98 48.94 8.57
CA TRP A 156 -14.41 50.36 8.72
C TRP A 156 -15.93 50.63 8.54
N ALA A 157 -16.84 49.92 9.21
CA ALA A 157 -18.24 50.38 9.22
C ALA A 157 -18.98 50.03 10.51
N GLY A 158 -18.41 50.46 11.65
CA GLY A 158 -19.18 50.59 12.87
C GLY A 158 -20.07 51.84 12.82
N SER A 159 -21.37 51.65 13.10
CA SER A 159 -22.35 52.68 13.51
C SER A 159 -23.08 53.45 12.39
N GLN A 160 -24.26 52.98 11.97
CA GLN A 160 -25.54 53.39 12.57
C GLN A 160 -26.74 52.75 11.85
N ARG A 161 -27.63 52.21 12.68
CA ARG A 161 -28.94 51.62 12.38
C ARG A 161 -29.85 52.65 11.68
N ARG A 162 -30.52 52.26 10.60
CA ARG A 162 -31.97 52.50 10.39
C ARG A 162 -32.56 51.57 9.33
N LYS A 163 -33.79 51.16 9.63
CA LYS A 163 -34.60 50.11 9.01
C LYS A 163 -34.97 50.45 7.56
N ASN A 164 -34.95 49.44 6.68
CA ASN A 164 -35.94 49.17 5.63
C ASN A 164 -35.81 47.69 5.21
N ALA A 165 -36.93 47.00 5.04
CA ALA A 165 -36.98 45.59 4.67
C ALA A 165 -36.68 45.40 3.17
N PRO A 166 -35.83 44.45 2.76
CA PRO A 166 -35.65 44.13 1.34
C PRO A 166 -36.65 43.07 0.88
N VAL A 167 -37.19 43.33 -0.31
CA VAL A 167 -38.05 42.46 -1.13
C VAL A 167 -37.28 41.20 -1.56
N ALA A 168 -37.97 40.06 -1.63
CA ALA A 168 -37.41 38.78 -2.02
C ALA A 168 -36.80 38.82 -3.44
N ALA A 169 -35.55 38.38 -3.57
CA ALA A 169 -34.88 38.16 -4.85
C ALA A 169 -35.31 36.81 -5.47
N PRO A 170 -35.39 36.71 -6.82
CA PRO A 170 -35.68 35.45 -7.48
C PRO A 170 -34.50 34.46 -7.32
N LYS A 171 -34.83 33.19 -7.08
CA LYS A 171 -33.82 32.11 -6.98
C LYS A 171 -33.14 31.90 -8.33
N PRO A 172 -31.81 31.72 -8.39
CA PRO A 172 -31.14 31.29 -9.61
C PRO A 172 -31.44 29.81 -9.90
N ASP A 173 -31.55 29.49 -11.19
CA ASP A 173 -31.88 28.16 -11.71
C ASP A 173 -30.91 27.08 -11.21
N GLU A 174 -31.45 25.97 -10.73
CA GLU A 174 -30.71 24.75 -10.44
C GLU A 174 -30.15 24.15 -11.73
N VAL A 175 -28.82 24.16 -11.88
CA VAL A 175 -28.15 23.38 -12.92
C VAL A 175 -28.22 21.91 -12.50
N HIS A 176 -29.13 21.18 -13.12
CA HIS A 176 -29.33 19.76 -12.91
C HIS A 176 -28.17 18.97 -13.54
N VAL A 177 -27.17 18.59 -12.74
CA VAL A 177 -26.16 17.62 -13.17
C VAL A 177 -26.80 16.23 -13.13
N LYS A 178 -27.14 15.69 -14.30
CA LYS A 178 -27.58 14.30 -14.44
C LYS A 178 -26.43 13.38 -14.01
N SER A 179 -26.61 12.73 -12.87
CA SER A 179 -25.89 11.50 -12.54
C SER A 179 -26.27 10.43 -13.56
N ALA A 180 -25.34 10.12 -14.46
CA ALA A 180 -25.40 8.91 -15.29
C ALA A 180 -24.57 7.84 -14.59
N GLY A 181 -25.23 6.95 -13.86
CA GLY A 181 -24.59 5.85 -13.15
C GLY A 181 -25.63 5.07 -12.35
N GLY A 182 -26.46 4.31 -13.06
CA GLY A 182 -27.38 3.37 -12.44
C GLY A 182 -26.60 2.32 -11.65
N GLU A 183 -27.04 2.09 -10.41
CA GLU A 183 -26.66 0.92 -9.63
C GLU A 183 -27.15 -0.33 -10.36
N PRO A 184 -26.32 -1.37 -10.58
CA PRO A 184 -26.87 -2.70 -10.81
C PRO A 184 -27.26 -3.28 -9.45
N GLU A 185 -28.54 -3.68 -9.38
CA GLU A 185 -29.17 -4.30 -8.24
C GLU A 185 -28.37 -5.48 -7.69
N ARG A 186 -28.42 -5.59 -6.36
CA ARG A 186 -27.95 -6.74 -5.59
C ARG A 186 -28.74 -7.98 -6.02
N SER A 187 -28.08 -8.91 -6.69
CA SER A 187 -28.55 -10.29 -6.81
C SER A 187 -27.87 -11.11 -5.71
N ASP A 188 -28.58 -11.31 -4.61
CA ASP A 188 -28.25 -12.36 -3.64
C ASP A 188 -28.62 -13.71 -4.26
N SER A 189 -27.61 -14.45 -4.72
CA SER A 189 -27.75 -15.87 -5.02
C SER A 189 -26.93 -16.67 -4.01
N ASP A 190 -27.68 -17.21 -3.05
CA ASP A 190 -27.36 -18.32 -2.17
C ASP A 190 -26.78 -19.50 -2.97
N ASP A 191 -25.55 -19.92 -2.65
CA ASP A 191 -25.01 -21.19 -3.13
C ASP A 191 -24.51 -21.98 -1.93
N SER A 192 -25.39 -22.89 -1.50
CA SER A 192 -25.13 -23.93 -0.52
C SER A 192 -24.24 -25.00 -1.17
N LEU A 193 -23.07 -25.26 -0.60
CA LEU A 193 -22.29 -26.46 -0.93
C LEU A 193 -22.14 -27.31 0.34
N GLU A 194 -22.77 -28.48 0.28
CA GLU A 194 -22.66 -29.59 1.23
C GLU A 194 -21.23 -30.16 1.28
N PRO A 195 -20.85 -30.85 2.38
CA PRO A 195 -19.56 -31.50 2.49
C PRO A 195 -19.59 -32.89 1.85
N GLU A 196 -18.63 -33.20 0.98
CA GLU A 196 -18.30 -34.59 0.67
C GLU A 196 -17.14 -35.09 1.54
N SER A 197 -17.36 -36.32 1.97
CA SER A 197 -16.63 -37.23 2.88
C SER A 197 -15.16 -37.49 2.59
#